data_AF-A0A417CNL4-F1
#
_entry.id   AF-A0A417CNL4-F1
#
_cell.length_a   1.000
_cell.length_b   1.000
_cell.length_c   1.000
_cell.angle_alpha   90.00
_cell.angle_beta   90.00
_cell.angle_gamma   90.00
#
_symmetry.space_group_name_H-M   'P 1'
#
loop_
_entity.id
_entity.type
_entity.pdbx_description
1 polymer ?
#
loop_
_entity_poly.entity_id
_entity_poly.type
_entity_poly.pdbx_seq_one_letter_code
_entity_poly.pdbx_strand_id
1 'polypeptide(L)'
;MAKKYYAVRTGRKTGVFMTWAECQKQVTGFSGAEFKSFPTMEEAQAFAGVNAEGIPDTLPRAEKPASDQVIAYVDGSYRSDTGEFSYGMVILKDGEEHTFCEKMTDKELALMHNVAGEIKGSEAAMQYAVDHNIPEITIYHDYEGIAKWCTGAWKATKPGTIAYQAFYREAMKKVKVHFVKVKGHSNDKYNDMADQLAKKALGIL
;
A
#
# COMPACT_ATOMS: atom_id res chain seq x y z
N MET A 1 -19.79 -25.36 -21.82
CA MET A 1 -20.88 -24.42 -21.48
C MET A 1 -20.25 -23.17 -20.89
N ALA A 2 -20.60 -21.98 -21.38
CA ALA A 2 -20.04 -20.72 -20.89
C ALA A 2 -20.46 -20.48 -19.43
N LYS A 3 -19.49 -20.18 -18.55
CA LYS A 3 -19.77 -19.77 -17.16
C LYS A 3 -20.51 -18.43 -17.20
N LYS A 4 -21.65 -18.35 -16.50
CA LYS A 4 -22.44 -17.13 -16.36
C LYS A 4 -22.46 -16.73 -14.89
N TYR A 5 -22.25 -15.45 -14.62
CA TYR A 5 -22.33 -14.88 -13.28
C TYR A 5 -23.65 -14.14 -13.15
N TYR A 6 -24.31 -14.26 -12.00
CA TYR A 6 -25.62 -13.68 -11.75
C TYR A 6 -25.50 -12.63 -10.65
N ALA A 7 -25.67 -11.36 -11.01
CA ALA A 7 -25.64 -10.24 -10.09
C ALA A 7 -27.04 -9.90 -9.60
N VAL A 8 -27.21 -9.68 -8.30
CA VAL A 8 -28.43 -9.18 -7.67
C VAL A 8 -28.11 -7.82 -7.06
N ARG A 9 -28.70 -6.76 -7.64
CA ARG A 9 -28.60 -5.38 -7.14
C ARG A 9 -29.63 -5.08 -6.07
N THR A 10 -30.84 -5.63 -6.24
CA THR A 10 -31.97 -5.46 -5.32
C THR A 10 -32.61 -6.83 -5.11
N GLY A 11 -32.73 -7.30 -3.87
CA GLY A 11 -33.26 -8.62 -3.55
C GLY A 11 -33.11 -8.95 -2.08
N ARG A 12 -33.39 -10.20 -1.68
CA ARG A 12 -33.21 -10.68 -0.29
C ARG A 12 -31.76 -10.62 0.16
N LYS A 13 -30.84 -10.95 -0.75
CA LYS A 13 -29.38 -10.83 -0.58
C LYS A 13 -28.78 -10.29 -1.87
N THR A 14 -28.15 -9.13 -1.78
CA THR A 14 -27.43 -8.50 -2.89
C THR A 14 -26.04 -9.13 -3.02
N GLY A 15 -25.48 -9.15 -4.23
CA GLY A 15 -24.21 -9.82 -4.50
C GLY A 15 -24.13 -10.51 -5.86
N VAL A 16 -23.01 -11.20 -6.09
CA VAL A 16 -22.79 -12.02 -7.28
C VAL A 16 -22.86 -13.50 -6.92
N PHE A 17 -23.63 -14.26 -7.70
CA PHE A 17 -23.86 -15.69 -7.54
C PHE A 17 -23.34 -16.42 -8.78
N MET A 18 -22.77 -17.61 -8.58
CA MET A 18 -22.18 -18.40 -9.67
C MET A 18 -23.20 -19.32 -10.33
N THR A 19 -24.37 -19.50 -9.72
CA THR A 19 -25.44 -20.37 -10.24
C THR A 19 -26.78 -19.64 -10.27
N TRP A 20 -27.60 -19.98 -11.27
CA TRP A 20 -28.98 -19.48 -11.35
C TRP A 20 -29.79 -19.87 -10.12
N ALA A 21 -29.63 -21.09 -9.61
CA ALA A 21 -30.37 -21.58 -8.45
C ALA A 21 -30.12 -20.74 -7.18
N GLU A 22 -28.90 -20.25 -6.98
CA GLU A 22 -28.58 -19.37 -5.86
C GLU A 22 -29.13 -17.97 -6.04
N CYS A 23 -28.97 -17.39 -7.24
CA CYS A 23 -29.54 -16.08 -7.58
C CYS A 23 -31.08 -16.10 -7.45
N GLN A 24 -31.72 -17.13 -7.98
CA GLN A 24 -33.17 -17.29 -7.97
C GLN A 24 -33.74 -17.28 -6.56
N LYS A 25 -33.07 -17.91 -5.59
CA LYS A 25 -33.49 -17.89 -4.17
C LYS A 25 -33.50 -16.48 -3.57
N GLN A 26 -32.67 -15.57 -4.08
CA GLN A 26 -32.57 -14.20 -3.55
C GLN A 26 -33.60 -13.25 -4.17
N VAL A 27 -34.07 -13.54 -5.38
CA VAL A 27 -34.98 -12.65 -6.12
C VAL A 27 -36.42 -13.16 -6.13
N THR A 28 -36.63 -14.47 -5.96
CA THR A 28 -37.96 -15.08 -6.03
C THR A 28 -38.80 -14.70 -4.82
N GLY A 29 -39.96 -14.09 -5.09
CA GLY A 29 -40.89 -13.62 -4.05
C GLY A 29 -40.44 -12.34 -3.34
N PHE A 30 -39.52 -11.55 -3.94
CA PHE A 30 -39.13 -10.23 -3.46
C PHE A 30 -39.61 -9.16 -4.45
N SER A 31 -40.50 -8.26 -3.99
CA SER A 31 -41.06 -7.19 -4.81
C SER A 31 -40.00 -6.15 -5.15
N GLY A 32 -39.78 -5.91 -6.45
CA GLY A 32 -38.76 -4.96 -6.94
C GLY A 32 -37.35 -5.55 -7.01
N ALA A 33 -37.20 -6.87 -7.08
CA ALA A 33 -35.89 -7.48 -7.25
C ALA A 33 -35.25 -7.12 -8.62
N GLU A 34 -34.00 -6.67 -8.58
CA GLU A 34 -33.19 -6.33 -9.75
C GLU A 34 -31.99 -7.27 -9.82
N PHE A 35 -31.93 -8.09 -10.88
CA PHE A 35 -30.83 -9.01 -11.13
C PHE A 35 -30.50 -9.08 -12.62
N LYS A 36 -29.26 -9.43 -12.93
CA LYS A 36 -28.77 -9.57 -14.31
C LYS A 36 -27.64 -10.58 -14.40
N SER A 37 -27.59 -11.34 -15.50
CA SER A 37 -26.49 -12.27 -15.75
C SER A 37 -25.42 -11.64 -16.65
N PHE A 38 -24.16 -11.91 -16.35
CA PHE A 38 -23.00 -11.39 -17.06
C PHE A 38 -22.03 -12.53 -17.46
N PRO A 39 -21.25 -12.33 -18.54
CA PRO A 39 -20.21 -13.26 -18.93
C PRO A 39 -18.98 -13.19 -18.01
N THR A 40 -18.75 -12.06 -17.33
CA THR A 40 -17.62 -11.84 -16.42
C THR A 40 -18.09 -11.54 -14.98
N MET A 41 -17.24 -11.88 -14.01
CA MET A 41 -17.50 -11.60 -12.59
C MET A 41 -17.44 -10.10 -12.29
N GLU A 42 -16.53 -9.38 -12.94
CA GLU A 42 -16.32 -7.94 -12.75
C GLU A 42 -17.56 -7.12 -13.15
N GLU A 43 -18.15 -7.41 -14.32
CA GLU A 43 -19.40 -6.77 -14.75
C GLU A 43 -20.56 -7.08 -13.80
N ALA A 44 -20.60 -8.32 -13.27
CA ALA A 44 -21.60 -8.71 -12.29
C ALA A 44 -21.42 -7.96 -10.96
N GLN A 45 -20.19 -7.75 -10.49
CA GLN A 45 -19.90 -7.01 -9.26
C GLN A 45 -20.26 -5.53 -9.40
N ALA A 46 -19.91 -4.93 -10.54
CA ALA A 46 -20.27 -3.54 -10.85
C ALA A 46 -21.79 -3.34 -10.87
N PHE A 47 -22.55 -4.29 -11.42
CA PHE A 47 -24.02 -4.22 -11.45
C PHE A 47 -24.65 -4.40 -10.06
N ALA A 48 -24.10 -5.30 -9.24
CA ALA A 48 -24.63 -5.57 -7.90
C ALA A 48 -24.35 -4.43 -6.89
N GLY A 49 -23.56 -3.42 -7.26
CA GLY A 49 -23.25 -2.27 -6.39
C GLY A 49 -22.43 -2.64 -5.15
N VAL A 50 -21.76 -3.79 -5.19
CA VAL A 50 -21.00 -4.31 -4.06
C VAL A 50 -19.62 -3.65 -4.06
N ASN A 51 -19.45 -2.59 -3.28
CA ASN A 51 -18.11 -2.27 -2.75
C ASN A 51 -17.73 -3.42 -1.80
N ALA A 52 -16.52 -3.95 -2.01
CA ALA A 52 -16.08 -5.27 -1.59
C ALA A 52 -15.93 -5.46 -0.07
N GLU A 53 -17.04 -5.53 0.68
CA GLU A 53 -17.00 -5.75 2.14
C GLU A 53 -17.89 -6.91 2.63
N GLY A 54 -18.01 -8.02 1.88
CA GLY A 54 -18.81 -9.12 2.41
C GLY A 54 -18.90 -10.41 1.61
N ILE A 55 -17.79 -11.10 1.36
CA ILE A 55 -17.84 -12.53 1.02
C ILE A 55 -16.88 -13.34 1.92
N PRO A 56 -17.41 -14.38 2.62
CA PRO A 56 -16.62 -15.20 3.54
C PRO A 56 -15.65 -16.15 2.83
N ASP A 57 -14.56 -16.40 3.55
CA ASP A 57 -13.28 -17.00 3.21
C ASP A 57 -13.32 -18.51 2.89
N THR A 58 -14.06 -18.96 1.87
CA THR A 58 -14.18 -20.42 1.59
C THR A 58 -13.94 -20.87 0.15
N LEU A 59 -13.25 -20.10 -0.69
CA LEU A 59 -12.80 -20.62 -2.00
C LEU A 59 -11.32 -20.30 -2.24
N PRO A 60 -10.56 -21.22 -2.88
CA PRO A 60 -9.14 -21.01 -3.14
C PRO A 60 -9.00 -19.75 -3.99
N ARG A 61 -8.33 -18.74 -3.43
CA ARG A 61 -7.99 -17.47 -4.07
C ARG A 61 -7.17 -17.81 -5.32
N ALA A 62 -7.83 -17.84 -6.48
CA ALA A 62 -7.12 -17.75 -7.75
C ALA A 62 -6.29 -16.47 -7.65
N GLU A 63 -4.97 -16.64 -7.70
CA GLU A 63 -3.99 -15.56 -7.62
C GLU A 63 -4.46 -14.44 -8.55
N LYS A 64 -4.89 -13.31 -7.97
CA LYS A 64 -5.02 -12.07 -8.72
C LYS A 64 -3.67 -11.86 -9.41
N PRO A 65 -3.61 -11.43 -10.68
CA PRO A 65 -2.35 -10.92 -11.20
C PRO A 65 -1.91 -9.84 -10.21
N ALA A 66 -0.77 -10.06 -9.56
CA ALA A 66 -0.21 -9.13 -8.59
C ALA A 66 -0.21 -7.77 -9.26
N SER A 67 -0.78 -6.75 -8.61
CA SER A 67 -0.69 -5.41 -9.16
C SER A 67 0.79 -5.10 -9.40
N ASP A 68 1.18 -4.87 -10.67
CA ASP A 68 2.55 -4.49 -11.07
C ASP A 68 3.03 -3.19 -10.38
N GLN A 69 2.12 -2.51 -9.68
CA GLN A 69 2.37 -1.35 -8.86
C GLN A 69 2.09 -1.63 -7.38
N VAL A 70 2.98 -1.15 -6.51
CA VAL A 70 2.78 -1.12 -5.05
C VAL A 70 2.87 0.31 -4.53
N ILE A 71 2.12 0.60 -3.46
CA ILE A 71 2.20 1.89 -2.78
C ILE A 71 2.88 1.68 -1.43
N ALA A 72 3.84 2.53 -1.10
CA ALA A 72 4.50 2.53 0.20
C ALA A 72 4.36 3.91 0.83
N TYR A 73 3.92 3.98 2.08
CA TYR A 73 3.97 5.18 2.91
C TYR A 73 5.15 5.04 3.85
N VAL A 74 5.99 6.06 3.93
CA VAL A 74 7.18 6.05 4.77
C VAL A 74 7.19 7.28 5.66
N ASP A 75 7.58 7.08 6.92
CA ASP A 75 7.74 8.16 7.89
C ASP A 75 8.92 7.84 8.83
N GLY A 76 9.49 8.86 9.44
CA GLY A 76 10.66 8.77 10.30
C GLY A 76 10.42 9.39 11.66
N SER A 77 10.91 8.73 12.70
CA SER A 77 10.91 9.27 14.06
C SER A 77 12.31 9.26 14.64
N TYR A 78 12.58 10.19 15.56
CA TYR A 78 13.86 10.33 16.22
C TYR A 78 13.67 10.60 17.70
N ARG A 79 14.48 9.92 18.51
CA ARG A 79 14.52 10.06 19.95
C ARG A 79 15.80 10.77 20.36
N SER A 80 15.66 12.02 20.80
CA SER A 80 16.79 12.84 21.24
C SER A 80 17.49 12.33 22.50
N ASP A 81 16.78 11.61 23.38
CA ASP A 81 17.34 11.12 24.64
C ASP A 81 18.42 10.05 24.43
N THR A 82 18.20 9.15 23.47
CA THR A 82 19.09 8.03 23.18
C THR A 82 19.91 8.21 21.90
N GLY A 83 19.56 9.21 21.09
CA GLY A 83 20.15 9.41 19.77
C GLY A 83 19.74 8.31 18.77
N GLU A 84 18.63 7.63 19.02
CA GLU A 84 18.09 6.57 18.16
C GLU A 84 17.08 7.17 17.19
N PHE A 85 17.05 6.65 15.96
CA PHE A 85 16.00 6.98 15.00
C PHE A 85 15.33 5.69 14.51
N SER A 86 14.16 5.82 13.94
CA SER A 86 13.42 4.69 13.40
C SER A 86 12.66 5.12 12.17
N TYR A 87 12.28 4.14 11.37
CA TYR A 87 11.36 4.35 10.28
C TYR A 87 10.11 3.51 10.47
N GLY A 88 9.00 4.04 9.99
CA GLY A 88 7.76 3.32 9.78
C GLY A 88 7.50 3.25 8.28
N MET A 89 7.06 2.09 7.82
CA MET A 89 6.72 1.85 6.44
C MET A 89 5.42 1.06 6.37
N VAL A 90 4.50 1.50 5.52
CA VAL A 90 3.24 0.81 5.23
C VAL A 90 3.17 0.53 3.74
N ILE A 91 3.13 -0.74 3.36
CA ILE A 91 3.02 -1.19 1.99
C ILE A 91 1.59 -1.63 1.71
N LEU A 92 0.97 -1.03 0.70
CA LEU A 92 -0.34 -1.41 0.19
C LEU A 92 -0.14 -2.21 -1.09
N LYS A 93 -0.37 -3.51 -1.03
CA LYS A 93 -0.22 -4.44 -2.15
C LYS A 93 -1.45 -5.33 -2.26
N ASP A 94 -2.07 -5.40 -3.45
CA ASP A 94 -3.22 -6.28 -3.71
C ASP A 94 -4.45 -6.11 -2.77
N GLY A 95 -4.55 -4.95 -2.11
CA GLY A 95 -5.57 -4.65 -1.08
C GLY A 95 -5.19 -5.08 0.34
N GLU A 96 -3.96 -5.53 0.55
CA GLU A 96 -3.40 -5.90 1.85
C GLU A 96 -2.44 -4.81 2.35
N GLU A 97 -2.55 -4.49 3.63
CA GLU A 97 -1.71 -3.49 4.31
C GLU A 97 -0.59 -4.22 5.07
N HIS A 98 0.64 -4.10 4.60
CA HIS A 98 1.82 -4.66 5.27
C HIS A 98 2.56 -3.55 6.01
N THR A 99 2.71 -3.70 7.31
CA THR A 99 3.38 -2.69 8.15
C THR A 99 4.76 -3.18 8.57
N PHE A 100 5.73 -2.27 8.49
CA PHE A 100 7.11 -2.51 8.84
C PHE A 100 7.60 -1.33 9.68
N CYS A 101 8.35 -1.63 10.72
CA CYS A 101 9.01 -0.62 11.52
C CYS A 101 10.32 -1.18 12.05
N GLU A 102 11.37 -0.40 11.96
CA GLU A 102 12.67 -0.80 12.49
C GLU A 102 13.33 0.42 13.12
N LYS A 103 14.01 0.16 14.24
CA LYS A 103 14.80 1.16 14.95
C LYS A 103 16.28 0.98 14.63
N MET A 104 16.99 2.09 14.56
CA MET A 104 18.39 2.16 14.18
C MET A 104 19.15 3.09 15.12
N THR A 105 20.41 2.75 15.36
CA THR A 105 21.31 3.47 16.27
C THR A 105 22.53 4.05 15.55
N ASP A 106 22.46 4.17 14.22
CA ASP A 106 23.54 4.69 13.39
C ASP A 106 23.83 6.16 13.73
N LYS A 107 24.92 6.42 14.45
CA LYS A 107 25.26 7.75 14.95
C LYS A 107 25.41 8.80 13.85
N GLU A 108 25.93 8.43 12.69
CA GLU A 108 26.08 9.36 11.55
C GLU A 108 24.73 9.74 10.92
N LEU A 109 23.83 8.76 10.79
CA LEU A 109 22.48 9.01 10.28
C LEU A 109 21.61 9.71 11.31
N ALA A 110 21.78 9.40 12.60
CA ALA A 110 21.05 10.04 13.69
C ALA A 110 21.23 11.56 13.73
N LEU A 111 22.34 12.09 13.17
CA LEU A 111 22.54 13.54 12.96
C LEU A 111 21.52 14.19 12.01
N MET A 112 20.79 13.38 11.25
CA MET A 112 19.69 13.81 10.39
C MET A 112 18.32 13.69 11.09
N HIS A 113 18.29 13.27 12.36
CA HIS A 113 17.10 13.12 13.19
C HIS A 113 16.01 12.29 12.46
N ASN A 114 14.78 12.81 12.35
CA ASN A 114 13.66 12.15 11.71
C ASN A 114 13.91 11.86 10.21
N VAL A 115 14.68 12.72 9.53
CA VAL A 115 15.00 12.55 8.11
C VAL A 115 15.81 11.27 7.86
N ALA A 116 16.61 10.82 8.83
CA ALA A 116 17.29 9.52 8.70
C ALA A 116 16.30 8.34 8.70
N GLY A 117 15.23 8.43 9.50
CA GLY A 117 14.14 7.49 9.45
C GLY A 117 13.48 7.48 8.08
N GLU A 118 13.11 8.64 7.54
CA GLU A 118 12.48 8.72 6.22
C GLU A 118 13.35 8.17 5.08
N ILE A 119 14.65 8.45 5.11
CA ILE A 119 15.61 7.89 4.15
C ILE A 119 15.59 6.36 4.24
N LYS A 120 15.70 5.81 5.45
CA LYS A 120 15.75 4.36 5.65
C LYS A 120 14.43 3.68 5.33
N GLY A 121 13.30 4.31 5.64
CA GLY A 121 11.98 3.85 5.21
C GLY A 121 11.85 3.81 3.69
N SER A 122 12.36 4.83 3.00
CA SER A 122 12.36 4.87 1.54
C SER A 122 13.27 3.80 0.92
N GLU A 123 14.46 3.57 1.49
CA GLU A 123 15.35 2.47 1.10
C GLU A 123 14.66 1.11 1.28
N ALA A 124 14.02 0.89 2.42
CA ALA A 124 13.29 -0.33 2.71
C ALA A 124 12.13 -0.56 1.72
N ALA A 125 11.39 0.50 1.36
CA ALA A 125 10.31 0.44 0.39
C ALA A 125 10.82 0.01 -0.99
N MET A 126 11.89 0.64 -1.46
CA MET A 126 12.54 0.28 -2.72
C MET A 126 13.10 -1.15 -2.68
N GLN A 127 13.75 -1.55 -1.58
CA GLN A 127 14.27 -2.91 -1.42
C GLN A 127 13.15 -3.94 -1.47
N TYR A 128 12.02 -3.67 -0.80
CA TYR A 128 10.85 -4.54 -0.84
C TYR A 128 10.37 -4.77 -2.27
N ALA A 129 10.30 -3.70 -3.08
CA ALA A 129 9.92 -3.83 -4.48
C ALA A 129 10.92 -4.67 -5.28
N VAL A 130 12.22 -4.51 -5.04
CA VAL A 130 13.27 -5.30 -5.70
C VAL A 130 13.18 -6.78 -5.30
N ASP A 131 13.04 -7.10 -4.01
CA ASP A 131 12.94 -8.48 -3.50
C ASP A 131 11.69 -9.20 -4.03
N HIS A 132 10.56 -8.49 -4.09
CA HIS A 132 9.30 -9.04 -4.55
C HIS A 132 9.11 -8.96 -6.08
N ASN A 133 10.14 -8.54 -6.82
CA ASN A 133 10.10 -8.35 -8.28
C ASN A 133 8.93 -7.46 -8.74
N ILE A 134 8.62 -6.41 -7.97
CA ILE A 134 7.56 -5.45 -8.28
C ILE A 134 8.14 -4.42 -9.26
N PRO A 135 7.57 -4.26 -10.46
CA PRO A 135 8.14 -3.37 -11.47
C PRO A 135 7.86 -1.89 -11.21
N GLU A 136 6.86 -1.53 -10.40
CA GLU A 136 6.57 -0.14 -10.06
C GLU A 136 6.24 0.05 -8.57
N ILE A 137 6.84 1.07 -7.94
CA ILE A 137 6.53 1.47 -6.55
C ILE A 137 6.29 2.96 -6.46
N THR A 138 5.27 3.36 -5.69
CA THR A 138 4.99 4.75 -5.35
C THR A 138 5.21 4.99 -3.87
N ILE A 139 6.21 5.79 -3.53
CA ILE A 139 6.61 6.12 -2.16
C ILE A 139 6.01 7.46 -1.77
N TYR A 140 5.13 7.43 -0.77
CA TYR A 140 4.50 8.59 -0.15
C TYR A 140 5.34 9.02 1.05
N HIS A 141 5.74 10.29 1.06
CA HIS A 141 6.64 10.86 2.07
C HIS A 141 6.23 12.31 2.39
N ASP A 142 6.56 12.80 3.58
CA ASP A 142 6.25 14.17 3.99
C ASP A 142 7.40 15.15 3.69
N TYR A 143 8.65 14.68 3.64
CA TYR A 143 9.80 15.52 3.38
C TYR A 143 10.25 15.56 1.91
N GLU A 144 10.23 16.75 1.32
CA GLU A 144 10.58 16.98 -0.08
C GLU A 144 12.02 16.54 -0.46
N GLY A 145 12.94 16.49 0.50
CA GLY A 145 14.33 16.10 0.26
C GLY A 145 14.48 14.65 -0.20
N ILE A 146 13.60 13.75 0.24
CA ILE A 146 13.60 12.33 -0.13
C ILE A 146 13.53 12.16 -1.65
N ALA A 147 12.58 12.85 -2.30
CA ALA A 147 12.47 12.84 -3.76
C ALA A 147 13.60 13.64 -4.43
N LYS A 148 13.98 14.81 -3.87
CA LYS A 148 14.92 15.72 -4.53
C LYS A 148 16.36 15.21 -4.58
N TRP A 149 16.82 14.45 -3.59
CA TRP A 149 18.14 13.81 -3.64
C TRP A 149 18.19 12.69 -4.69
N CYS A 150 17.14 11.86 -4.77
CA CYS A 150 17.02 10.80 -5.76
C CYS A 150 16.97 11.34 -7.19
N THR A 151 16.14 12.36 -7.43
CA THR A 151 16.01 13.01 -8.75
C THR A 151 17.22 13.85 -9.14
N GLY A 152 18.16 14.09 -8.22
CA GLY A 152 19.33 14.93 -8.44
C GLY A 152 19.03 16.43 -8.42
N ALA A 153 17.80 16.83 -8.09
CA ALA A 153 17.44 18.23 -7.91
C ALA A 153 18.22 18.85 -6.73
N TRP A 154 18.51 18.07 -5.69
CA TRP A 154 19.34 18.46 -4.56
C TRP A 154 20.67 17.69 -4.53
N LYS A 155 21.76 18.38 -4.21
CA LYS A 155 23.08 17.77 -4.09
C LYS A 155 23.17 16.98 -2.78
N ALA A 156 23.37 15.66 -2.88
CA ALA A 156 23.70 14.82 -1.75
C ALA A 156 25.14 15.10 -1.30
N THR A 157 25.32 15.61 -0.08
CA THR A 157 26.64 15.96 0.49
C THR A 157 26.98 15.16 1.74
N LYS A 158 25.98 14.57 2.40
CA LYS A 158 26.18 13.78 3.61
C LYS A 158 26.37 12.31 3.23
N PRO A 159 27.16 11.53 3.98
CA PRO A 159 27.32 10.09 3.74
C PRO A 159 25.99 9.36 3.57
N GLY A 160 25.00 9.63 4.44
CA GLY A 160 23.67 9.05 4.36
C GLY A 160 22.90 9.40 3.08
N THR A 161 22.94 10.66 2.62
CA THR A 161 22.23 11.06 1.39
C THR A 161 22.92 10.60 0.12
N ILE A 162 24.26 10.47 0.15
CA ILE A 162 25.05 9.92 -0.96
C ILE A 162 24.75 8.43 -1.11
N ALA A 163 24.76 7.68 -0.01
CA ALA A 163 24.39 6.27 0.01
C ALA A 163 22.96 6.07 -0.50
N TYR A 164 22.01 6.87 -0.01
CA TYR A 164 20.63 6.83 -0.45
C TYR A 164 20.46 7.09 -1.95
N GLN A 165 21.14 8.11 -2.48
CA GLN A 165 21.11 8.40 -3.92
C GLN A 165 21.69 7.25 -4.74
N ALA A 166 22.79 6.64 -4.28
CA ALA A 166 23.39 5.48 -4.94
C ALA A 166 22.42 4.29 -4.95
N PHE A 167 21.80 4.01 -3.81
CA PHE A 167 20.80 2.95 -3.66
C PHE A 167 19.62 3.15 -4.61
N TYR A 168 19.05 4.36 -4.65
CA TYR A 168 17.98 4.72 -5.58
C TYR A 168 18.39 4.50 -7.05
N ARG A 169 19.62 4.86 -7.44
CA ARG A 169 20.12 4.65 -8.81
C ARG A 169 20.23 3.19 -9.19
N GLU A 170 20.46 2.30 -8.24
CA GLU A 170 20.46 0.86 -8.47
C GLU A 170 19.05 0.30 -8.51
N ALA A 171 18.19 0.71 -7.57
CA ALA A 171 16.78 0.33 -7.52
C ALA A 171 16.05 0.74 -8.81
N MET A 172 16.26 1.95 -9.30
CA MET A 172 15.59 2.48 -10.50
C MET A 172 15.90 1.71 -11.80
N LYS A 173 16.97 0.90 -11.81
CA LYS A 173 17.30 0.02 -12.95
C LYS A 173 16.40 -1.21 -13.03
N LYS A 174 15.83 -1.61 -11.89
CA LYS A 174 14.99 -2.81 -11.75
C LYS A 174 13.52 -2.46 -11.55
N VAL A 175 13.25 -1.39 -10.81
CA VAL A 175 11.92 -0.97 -10.37
C VAL A 175 11.72 0.50 -10.74
N LYS A 176 10.53 0.84 -11.23
CA LYS A 176 10.13 2.22 -11.49
C LYS A 176 9.63 2.85 -10.20
N VAL A 177 10.44 3.73 -9.61
CA VAL A 177 10.14 4.39 -8.33
C VAL A 177 9.52 5.76 -8.58
N HIS A 178 8.34 6.00 -8.02
CA HIS A 178 7.66 7.30 -8.00
C HIS A 178 7.65 7.85 -6.58
N PHE A 179 7.82 9.17 -6.45
CA PHE A 179 7.71 9.85 -5.16
C PHE A 179 6.49 10.76 -5.16
N VAL A 180 5.66 10.64 -4.12
CA VAL A 180 4.50 11.50 -3.91
C VAL A 180 4.68 12.22 -2.59
N LYS A 181 4.83 13.54 -2.67
CA LYS A 181 4.85 14.36 -1.47
C LYS A 181 3.44 14.47 -0.90
N VAL A 182 3.25 14.03 0.33
CA VAL A 182 2.06 14.34 1.12
C VAL A 182 2.32 15.52 2.02
N LYS A 183 1.28 16.29 2.30
CA LYS A 183 1.36 17.31 3.35
C LYS A 183 1.26 16.56 4.68
N GLY A 184 2.24 16.71 5.56
CA GLY A 184 2.16 16.20 6.93
C GLY A 184 0.84 16.63 7.59
N HIS A 185 0.20 15.71 8.32
CA HIS A 185 -1.12 15.91 8.96
C HIS A 185 -2.31 16.12 7.99
N SER A 186 -2.27 15.60 6.76
CA SER A 186 -3.40 15.70 5.81
C SER A 186 -4.57 14.75 6.07
N ASN A 187 -4.67 14.15 7.27
CA ASN A 187 -5.69 13.14 7.58
C ASN A 187 -5.56 11.87 6.70
N ASP A 188 -4.36 11.60 6.18
CA ASP A 188 -4.07 10.38 5.42
C ASP A 188 -3.80 9.23 6.42
N LYS A 189 -4.73 8.27 6.46
CA LYS A 189 -4.72 7.12 7.38
C LYS A 189 -3.36 6.40 7.39
N TYR A 190 -2.72 6.25 6.24
CA TYR A 190 -1.50 5.46 6.11
C TYR A 190 -0.25 6.22 6.50
N ASN A 191 -0.22 7.54 6.27
CA ASN A 191 0.87 8.37 6.77
C ASN A 191 0.87 8.41 8.30
N ASP A 192 -0.31 8.58 8.92
CA ASP A 192 -0.43 8.56 10.38
C ASP A 192 -0.03 7.19 10.94
N MET A 193 -0.38 6.10 10.24
CA MET A 193 0.06 4.76 10.61
C MET A 193 1.59 4.60 10.50
N ALA A 194 2.23 5.15 9.46
CA ALA A 194 3.70 5.13 9.33
C ALA A 194 4.39 5.92 10.47
N ASP A 195 3.89 7.12 10.81
CA ASP A 195 4.38 7.90 11.96
C ASP A 195 4.25 7.14 13.28
N GLN A 196 3.07 6.55 13.53
CA GLN A 196 2.83 5.75 14.73
C GLN A 196 3.75 4.53 14.80
N LEU A 197 3.97 3.84 13.68
CA LEU A 197 4.88 2.72 13.59
C LEU A 197 6.33 3.12 13.92
N ALA A 198 6.79 4.26 13.42
CA ALA A 198 8.11 4.80 13.76
C ALA A 198 8.19 5.10 15.27
N LYS A 199 7.24 5.84 15.83
CA LYS A 199 7.21 6.15 17.27
C LYS A 199 7.15 4.90 18.15
N LYS A 200 6.37 3.90 17.73
CA LYS A 200 6.25 2.60 18.39
C LYS A 200 7.60 1.85 18.40
N ALA A 201 8.34 1.88 17.30
CA ALA A 201 9.67 1.25 17.23
C ALA A 201 10.67 1.86 18.23
N LEU A 202 10.54 3.17 18.52
CA LEU A 202 11.36 3.87 19.53
C LEU A 202 10.80 3.78 20.97
N GLY A 203 9.63 3.16 21.15
CA GLY A 203 8.96 3.08 22.46
C GLY A 203 8.55 4.45 23.00
N ILE A 204 8.15 5.36 22.12
CA ILE A 204 7.64 6.70 22.47
C ILE A 204 6.11 6.68 22.68
N LEU A 205 5.46 5.57 22.28
CA LEU A 205 4.01 5.35 22.29
C LEU A 205 3.55 4.58 23.54
#